data_AF-A0A8S3IC32-F1
#
_entry.id   AF-A0A8S3IC32-F1
#
_cell.length_a   1.000
_cell.length_b   1.000
_cell.length_c   1.000
_cell.angle_alpha   90.00
_cell.angle_beta   90.00
_cell.angle_gamma   90.00
#
_symmetry.space_group_name_H-M   'P 1'
#
loop_
_entity.id
_entity.type
_entity.pdbx_description
1 polymer ?
#
loop_
_entity_poly.entity_id
_entity_poly.type
_entity_poly.pdbx_seq_one_letter_code
_entity_poly.pdbx_strand_id
1 'polypeptide(L)' 'MFFLFSDVLLYCARSSSPILQFKLHGELPLKLMTVEDSDERTKIPNSISIYTGTRSLLVAA' A
#
# COMPACT_ATOMS: atom_id res chain seq x y z
N MET A 1 6.19 -3.99 2.09
CA MET A 1 6.28 -4.54 0.72
C MET A 1 4.89 -4.61 0.15
N PHE A 2 4.70 -4.26 -1.11
CA PHE A 2 3.40 -4.28 -1.77
C PHE A 2 3.40 -5.30 -2.92
N PHE A 3 2.29 -6.03 -3.07
CA PHE A 3 2.07 -6.98 -4.16
C PHE A 3 0.71 -6.67 -4.80
N LEU A 4 0.74 -6.22 -6.05
CA LEU A 4 -0.46 -5.87 -6.81
C LEU A 4 -0.91 -7.06 -7.66
N PHE A 5 -2.12 -7.53 -7.41
CA PHE A 5 -2.82 -8.52 -8.23
C PHE A 5 -3.95 -7.85 -9.01
N SER A 6 -4.63 -8.60 -9.87
CA SER A 6 -5.72 -8.08 -10.71
C SER A 6 -6.95 -7.58 -9.94
N ASP A 7 -7.16 -8.08 -8.73
CA ASP A 7 -8.35 -7.85 -7.90
C ASP A 7 -8.03 -7.29 -6.51
N VAL A 8 -6.79 -7.45 -6.04
CA VAL A 8 -6.37 -7.08 -4.70
C VAL A 8 -4.94 -6.51 -4.66
N LEU A 9 -4.71 -5.55 -3.76
CA LEU A 9 -3.39 -5.08 -3.37
C LEU A 9 -3.07 -5.62 -1.97
N LEU A 10 -2.01 -6.43 -1.87
CA LEU A 10 -1.51 -6.92 -0.58
C LEU A 10 -0.38 -6.05 -0.09
N TYR A 11 -0.35 -5.78 1.22
CA TYR A 11 0.77 -5.12 1.86
C TYR A 11 1.28 -5.93 3.04
N CYS A 12 2.59 -6.09 3.09
CA CYS A 12 3.28 -7.00 3.98
C CYS A 12 4.33 -6.28 4.82
N ALA A 13 4.45 -6.71 6.08
CA ALA A 13 5.58 -6.40 6.93
C ALA A 13 6.76 -7.32 6.61
N ARG A 14 7.98 -6.78 6.69
CA ARG A 14 9.20 -7.57 6.49
C ARG A 14 9.56 -8.29 7.79
N SER A 15 9.73 -9.60 7.70
CA SER A 15 10.24 -10.47 8.75
C SER A 15 11.77 -10.54 8.68
N SER A 16 12.43 -10.80 9.81
CA SER A 16 13.87 -11.05 9.89
C SER A 16 14.27 -12.48 9.49
N SER A 17 13.31 -13.39 9.32
CA SER A 17 13.55 -14.77 8.89
C SER A 17 14.01 -14.83 7.42
N PRO A 18 14.99 -15.69 7.06
CA PRO A 18 15.43 -15.87 5.67
C PRO A 18 14.37 -16.54 4.79
N ILE A 19 13.44 -17.29 5.39
CA ILE A 19 12.32 -17.98 4.75
C ILE A 19 11.01 -17.30 5.17
N LEU A 20 10.05 -17.17 4.25
CA LEU A 20 8.80 -16.43 4.48
C LEU A 20 9.06 -14.99 4.97
N GLN A 21 9.90 -14.27 4.21
CA GLN A 21 10.36 -12.91 4.55
C GLN A 21 9.24 -11.87 4.66
N PHE A 22 8.03 -12.20 4.22
CA PHE A 22 6.89 -11.30 4.20
C PHE A 22 5.74 -11.89 5.01
N LYS A 23 5.37 -11.18 6.08
CA LYS A 23 4.13 -11.44 6.81
C LYS A 23 3.06 -10.53 6.25
N LEU A 24 1.95 -11.10 5.80
CA LEU A 24 0.80 -10.33 5.33
C LEU A 24 0.29 -9.44 6.47
N HIS A 25 0.21 -8.14 6.21
CA HIS A 25 -0.37 -7.18 7.15
C HIS A 25 -1.85 -6.95 6.82
N GLY A 26 -2.17 -6.84 5.52
CA GLY A 26 -3.54 -6.73 5.08
C GLY A 26 -3.68 -6.76 3.57
N GLU A 27 -4.94 -6.80 3.16
CA GLU A 27 -5.36 -6.77 1.77
C GLU A 27 -6.31 -5.58 1.53
N LEU A 28 -6.27 -5.06 0.31
CA LEU A 28 -7.04 -3.91 -0.14
C LEU A 28 -7.69 -4.29 -1.49
N PRO A 29 -9.02 -4.51 -1.52
CA PRO A 29 -9.72 -4.80 -2.76
C PRO A 29 -9.66 -3.62 -3.73
N LEU A 30 -9.32 -3.87 -5.00
CA LEU A 30 -9.14 -2.81 -6.00
C LEU A 30 -10.44 -2.14 -6.43
N LYS A 31 -11.58 -2.83 -6.29
CA LYS A 31 -12.89 -2.36 -6.77
C LYS A 31 -13.31 -1.00 -6.19
N LEU A 32 -12.80 -0.64 -5.01
CA LEU A 32 -13.11 0.60 -4.30
C LEU A 32 -11.86 1.44 -4.02
N MET A 33 -10.77 1.18 -4.76
CA MET A 33 -9.50 1.85 -4.56
C MET A 33 -9.38 3.07 -5.46
N THR A 34 -9.08 4.22 -4.86
CA THR A 34 -8.70 5.46 -5.55
C THR A 34 -7.26 5.79 -5.20
N VAL A 35 -6.49 6.20 -6.19
CA VAL A 35 -5.10 6.66 -6.00
C VAL A 35 -5.07 8.13 -6.35
N GLU A 36 -4.61 8.93 -5.39
CA GLU A 36 -4.37 10.35 -5.58
C GLU A 36 -2.87 10.61 -5.44
N ASP A 37 -2.33 11.46 -6.31
CA ASP A 37 -0.97 11.94 -6.14
C ASP A 37 -0.91 12.77 -4.85
N SER A 38 0.16 12.60 -4.06
CA SER A 38 0.24 13.30 -2.79
C SER A 38 0.42 14.79 -3.06
N ASP A 39 -0.54 15.61 -2.62
CA ASP A 39 -0.54 17.06 -2.76
C ASP A 39 0.80 17.65 -2.30
N GLU A 40 1.29 18.75 -2.91
CA GLU A 40 2.60 19.36 -2.59
C GLU A 40 2.79 19.71 -1.09
N ARG A 41 1.69 19.67 -0.31
CA ARG A 41 1.64 19.86 1.14
C ARG A 41 2.22 18.68 1.93
N THR A 42 2.04 17.46 1.45
CA THR A 42 2.70 16.29 2.04
C THR A 42 4.14 16.29 1.55
N LYS A 43 5.06 16.76 2.39
CA LYS A 43 6.50 16.93 2.11
C LYS A 43 7.27 15.63 1.79
N ILE A 44 6.58 14.53 1.52
CA ILE A 44 7.20 13.23 1.24
C ILE A 44 7.38 13.12 -0.27
N PRO A 45 8.62 13.13 -0.78
CA PRO A 45 8.86 13.02 -2.21
C PRO A 45 8.39 11.65 -2.72
N ASN A 46 7.90 11.63 -3.97
CA ASN A 46 7.44 10.42 -4.65
C ASN A 46 6.38 9.63 -3.86
N SER A 47 5.47 10.34 -3.17
CA SER A 47 4.41 9.70 -2.42
C SER A 47 3.06 9.74 -3.13
N ILE A 48 2.26 8.71 -2.87
CA ILE A 48 0.90 8.57 -3.37
C ILE A 48 -0.01 8.23 -2.20
N SER A 49 -1.24 8.73 -2.25
CA SER A 49 -2.29 8.41 -1.29
C SER A 49 -3.25 7.41 -1.89
N ILE A 50 -3.34 6.24 -1.26
CA ILE A 50 -4.26 5.17 -1.62
C ILE A 50 -5.45 5.24 -0.68
N TYR A 51 -6.63 5.48 -1.24
CA TYR A 51 -7.89 5.47 -0.52
C TYR A 51 -8.68 4.24 -0.90
N THR A 52 -9.16 3.52 0.10
CA THR A 52 -10.16 2.46 -0.03
C THR A 52 -11.29 2.79 0.94
N GLY A 53 -12.54 2.43 0.65
CA GLY A 53 -13.71 2.95 1.35
C GLY A 53 -13.61 3.11 2.88
N THR A 54 -12.87 2.25 3.60
CA THR A 54 -12.64 2.35 5.05
C THR A 54 -11.18 2.60 5.47
N ARG A 55 -10.21 2.70 4.55
CA ARG A 55 -8.78 2.82 4.87
C ARG A 55 -8.09 3.81 3.92
N SER A 56 -7.24 4.67 4.47
CA SER A 56 -6.31 5.51 3.72
C SER A 56 -4.87 5.10 4.02
N LEU A 57 -4.02 5.07 3.00
CA LEU A 57 -2.61 4.72 3.10
C LEU A 57 -1.77 5.71 2.31
N LEU A 58 -0.80 6.32 2.97
CA LEU A 58 0.24 7.13 2.32
C LEU A 58 1.45 6.23 2.05
N VAL A 59 1.87 6.13 0.78
CA VAL A 59 2.96 5.26 0.35
C VAL A 59 3.99 6.10 -0.40
N ALA A 60 5.27 5.95 -0.07
CA ALA A 60 6.38 6.57 -0.80
C ALA A 60 7.22 5.51 -1.51
N ALA A 61 7.74 5.85 -2.69
CA ALA A 61 8.57 4.98 -3.54
C ALA A 61 10.06 5.34 -3.44
#